data_AF-A0ABD3SGJ4-F1
#
_entry.id   AF-A0ABD3SGJ4-F1
#
_cell.length_a   1.000
_cell.length_b   1.000
_cell.length_c   1.000
_cell.angle_alpha   90.00
_cell.angle_beta   90.00
_cell.angle_gamma   90.00
#
_symmetry.space_group_name_H-M   'P 1'
#
loop_
_entity.id
_entity.type
_entity.pdbx_description
1 polymer ?
#
loop_
_entity_poly.entity_id
_entity_poly.type
_entity_poly.pdbx_seq_one_letter_code
_entity_poly.pdbx_strand_id
1 'polypeptide(L)'
;MTTTLRETAASCRREVYIGAAVLPRPLFVLDYDDVDVDHDHDGGCPRPRIGCATISTVDDDDEKPSANGNRMTSTTRYSGILSSEFNSVVIEHHLKWSPLVHALPGPISQSSPPETTLGRYDFRHVDAMVDWAMSRNMHVKGHVLIWHITSPPFLEDMSPDDVRGAVKRHIFATMGYFRDRIRMWDVVNEALASDGTLVENVFYRKMGPGYIGECFRWAHEADPNSFLIYNDNKVEGCGIRDCDGGSDGGIGASGRLGADAPNQAKSDGYYRLLKSLVDDGVPIHGAGMQAHFDASGIGRNRPPTPSMVKRQIRRIGELGLKVNISEMDVRVSKLKAGVNRDMAQTIIYRDVLTAALSESCFHGIWLWGFSDRHTWVKNFYHDDTPLIFDDAYERKMAYRGVEDALRSITCPDGSDGGCDGGDAATGVAWYLESDYNEAGDEWGSDWMTPESDPEEGEENFRGWNEENGRDTTKEGLPDWLQPP
;
A
#
# COMPACT_ATOMS: atom_id res chain seq x y z
N MET A 1 27.05 -3.38 -14.76
CA MET A 1 26.10 -2.78 -13.80
C MET A 1 24.72 -3.20 -14.24
N THR A 2 23.94 -3.83 -13.36
CA THR A 2 22.53 -4.20 -13.63
C THR A 2 21.65 -2.97 -13.43
N THR A 3 20.83 -2.61 -14.42
CA THR A 3 19.86 -1.51 -14.34
C THR A 3 18.95 -1.65 -13.12
N THR A 4 18.62 -0.53 -12.45
CA THR A 4 17.69 -0.52 -11.30
C THR A 4 16.23 -0.45 -11.77
N LEU A 5 15.27 -0.73 -10.87
CA LEU A 5 13.85 -0.54 -11.19
C LEU A 5 13.54 0.94 -11.49
N ARG A 6 14.17 1.88 -10.76
CA ARG A 6 14.06 3.33 -10.98
C ARG A 6 14.51 3.73 -12.38
N GLU A 7 15.67 3.23 -12.82
CA GLU A 7 16.19 3.49 -14.16
C GLU A 7 15.30 2.85 -15.24
N THR A 8 14.80 1.64 -14.99
CA THR A 8 13.89 0.94 -15.91
C THR A 8 12.57 1.71 -16.05
N ALA A 9 11.97 2.14 -14.95
CA ALA A 9 10.76 2.97 -14.93
C ALA A 9 10.97 4.31 -15.64
N ALA A 10 12.15 4.94 -15.48
CA ALA A 10 12.49 6.19 -16.18
C ALA A 10 12.61 6.02 -17.71
N SER A 11 12.82 4.79 -18.20
CA SER A 11 12.86 4.45 -19.63
C SER A 11 11.50 4.05 -20.22
N CYS A 12 10.46 3.94 -19.39
CA CYS A 12 9.11 3.66 -19.88
C CYS A 12 8.58 4.82 -20.73
N ARG A 13 7.72 4.51 -21.72
CA ARG A 13 7.10 5.50 -22.63
C ARG A 13 6.22 6.56 -21.95
N ARG A 14 5.94 6.37 -20.67
CA ARG A 14 5.14 7.24 -19.80
C ARG A 14 5.71 7.18 -18.41
N GLU A 15 5.49 8.23 -17.64
CA GLU A 15 5.85 8.25 -16.23
C GLU A 15 5.10 7.14 -15.47
N VAL A 16 5.85 6.36 -14.70
CA VAL A 16 5.34 5.31 -13.82
C VAL A 16 6.01 5.49 -12.45
N TYR A 17 5.21 5.61 -11.41
CA TYR A 17 5.71 5.56 -10.05
C TYR A 17 6.09 4.11 -9.71
N ILE A 18 7.30 3.91 -9.21
CA ILE A 18 7.75 2.65 -8.61
C ILE A 18 8.21 2.98 -7.19
N GLY A 19 7.43 2.52 -6.21
CA GLY A 19 7.64 2.85 -4.82
C GLY A 19 7.58 1.66 -3.88
N ALA A 20 7.97 1.92 -2.64
CA ALA A 20 7.88 0.95 -1.56
C ALA A 20 7.39 1.66 -0.28
N ALA A 21 6.68 0.91 0.56
CA ALA A 21 6.35 1.33 1.90
C ALA A 21 7.61 1.43 2.76
N VAL A 22 7.68 2.49 3.57
CA VAL A 22 8.85 2.81 4.36
C VAL A 22 8.54 2.90 5.85
N LEU A 23 9.51 2.43 6.64
CA LEU A 23 9.52 2.51 8.09
C LEU A 23 10.71 3.40 8.53
N PRO A 24 10.58 4.20 9.62
CA PRO A 24 11.68 5.06 10.06
C PRO A 24 12.92 4.28 10.52
N ARG A 25 12.73 3.21 11.30
CA ARG A 25 13.84 2.42 11.86
C ARG A 25 14.85 1.89 10.83
N PRO A 26 14.44 1.25 9.72
CA PRO A 26 15.40 0.81 8.71
C PRO A 26 15.94 1.97 7.84
N LEU A 27 15.25 3.12 7.81
CA LEU A 27 15.64 4.29 7.04
C LEU A 27 16.79 5.07 7.68
N PHE A 28 16.81 5.14 9.01
CA PHE A 28 17.78 5.89 9.81
C PHE A 28 18.63 4.97 10.68
N VAL A 29 19.91 5.29 10.87
CA VAL A 29 20.72 4.69 11.94
C VAL A 29 20.24 5.31 13.26
N LEU A 30 20.04 4.49 14.30
CA LEU A 30 19.75 4.99 15.65
C LEU A 30 21.04 4.94 16.45
N ASP A 31 21.69 6.09 16.71
CA ASP A 31 22.77 6.14 17.70
C ASP A 31 22.15 5.96 19.09
N TYR A 32 22.48 4.85 19.75
CA TYR A 32 22.35 4.72 21.20
C TYR A 32 23.71 5.06 21.81
N ASP A 33 24.01 6.35 21.96
CA ASP A 33 25.10 6.77 22.84
C ASP A 33 24.62 6.72 24.29
N ASP A 34 25.44 6.08 25.13
CA ASP A 34 25.29 5.87 26.58
C ASP A 34 24.47 6.97 27.28
N VAL A 35 23.24 6.62 27.67
CA VAL A 35 22.55 7.37 28.71
C VAL A 35 23.25 7.00 30.02
N ASP A 36 24.08 7.92 30.52
CA ASP A 36 24.61 7.91 31.88
C ASP A 36 23.48 7.47 32.83
N VAL A 37 23.62 6.26 33.35
CA VAL A 37 22.75 5.76 34.42
C VAL A 37 23.24 6.46 35.68
N ASP A 38 22.73 7.67 35.91
CA ASP A 38 22.92 8.34 37.18
C ASP A 38 22.22 7.47 38.24
N HIS A 39 23.04 6.68 38.96
CA HIS A 39 22.63 5.84 40.07
C HIS A 39 22.34 6.74 41.29
N ASP A 40 21.28 7.54 41.20
CA ASP A 40 20.73 8.20 42.38
C ASP A 40 19.62 7.35 43.00
N HIS A 41 19.96 6.83 44.17
CA HIS A 41 19.10 6.16 45.12
C HIS A 41 17.91 7.05 45.52
N ASP A 42 16.70 6.75 45.03
CA ASP A 42 15.53 6.63 45.90
C ASP A 42 14.31 6.03 45.18
N GLY A 43 13.57 5.18 45.89
CA GLY A 43 12.55 4.29 45.36
C GLY A 43 11.39 4.99 44.63
N GLY A 44 11.30 4.75 43.32
CA GLY A 44 10.14 5.03 42.49
C GLY A 44 10.25 4.29 41.16
N CYS A 45 9.19 3.58 40.76
CA CYS A 45 9.12 2.81 39.51
C CYS A 45 9.57 3.66 38.31
N PRO A 46 10.62 3.26 37.55
CA PRO A 46 11.10 4.06 36.42
C PRO A 46 10.10 3.96 35.27
N ARG A 47 9.47 5.09 34.93
CA ARG A 47 8.74 5.24 33.67
C ARG A 47 9.75 5.58 32.58
N PRO A 48 9.80 4.88 31.44
CA PRO A 48 10.62 5.31 30.32
C PRO A 48 10.06 6.65 29.81
N ARG A 49 10.80 7.74 30.03
CA ARG A 49 10.58 8.98 29.27
C ARG A 49 11.27 8.77 27.93
N ILE A 50 10.50 8.62 26.86
CA ILE A 50 11.02 8.79 25.50
C ILE A 50 11.39 10.28 25.39
N GLY A 51 12.64 10.60 25.72
CA GLY A 51 13.25 11.85 25.34
C GLY A 51 13.23 11.97 23.82
N CYS A 52 13.07 13.18 23.31
CA CYS A 52 13.15 13.48 21.90
C CYS A 52 14.46 12.90 21.35
N ALA A 53 14.41 11.75 20.68
CA ALA A 53 15.58 11.18 20.04
C ALA A 53 16.09 12.22 19.04
N THR A 54 17.28 12.75 19.28
CA THR A 54 18.03 13.44 18.23
C THR A 54 18.30 12.40 17.15
N ILE A 55 17.65 12.56 16.00
CA ILE A 55 17.97 11.80 14.79
C ILE A 55 19.36 12.28 14.35
N SER A 56 20.41 11.65 14.86
CA SER A 56 21.75 11.78 14.32
C SER A 56 21.90 10.85 13.14
N THR A 57 22.73 11.27 12.19
CA THR A 57 23.27 10.41 11.14
C THR A 57 24.69 10.08 11.57
N VAL A 58 25.12 8.82 11.34
CA VAL A 58 26.49 8.25 11.57
C VAL A 58 26.68 7.74 13.01
N ASP A 59 26.99 6.47 13.36
CA ASP A 59 27.81 5.36 12.80
C ASP A 59 27.18 3.98 13.14
N ASP A 60 27.33 2.96 12.27
CA ASP A 60 27.02 1.56 12.62
C ASP A 60 28.32 0.74 12.50
N ASP A 61 28.60 -0.03 13.55
CA ASP A 61 29.83 -0.77 13.84
C ASP A 61 30.11 -1.95 12.87
N ASP A 62 30.73 -1.69 11.72
CA ASP A 62 31.42 -2.77 10.99
C ASP A 62 32.72 -2.40 10.25
N GLU A 63 33.23 -1.17 10.31
CA GLU A 63 34.60 -0.87 9.85
C GLU A 63 35.30 0.23 10.67
N LYS A 64 36.54 -0.03 11.09
CA LYS A 64 37.39 0.91 11.87
C LYS A 64 37.49 2.29 11.20
N PRO A 65 37.41 3.41 11.94
CA PRO A 65 37.46 4.73 11.35
C PRO A 65 38.86 5.06 10.85
N SER A 66 38.95 5.49 9.58
CA SER A 66 40.11 6.22 9.09
C SER A 66 40.07 7.64 9.64
N ALA A 67 41.16 8.07 10.29
CA ALA A 67 41.30 9.41 10.83
C ALA A 67 41.37 10.45 9.71
N ASN A 68 40.24 11.09 9.37
CA ASN A 68 40.20 12.45 8.83
C ASN A 68 38.76 12.99 8.86
N GLY A 69 38.56 14.09 9.59
CA GLY A 69 37.27 14.72 9.86
C GLY A 69 36.58 15.32 8.64
N ASN A 70 35.82 14.52 7.92
CA ASN A 70 34.80 15.00 6.99
C ASN A 70 33.49 14.21 7.24
N ARG A 71 32.47 14.90 7.75
CA ARG A 71 31.18 14.33 8.19
C ARG A 71 30.36 13.94 6.95
N MET A 72 30.62 12.76 6.37
CA MET A 72 29.81 12.16 5.31
C MET A 72 28.71 11.31 5.95
N THR A 73 27.47 11.54 5.53
CA THR A 73 26.26 10.81 5.96
C THR A 73 26.36 9.33 5.60
N SER A 74 26.48 8.43 6.58
CA SER A 74 26.42 6.99 6.30
C SER A 74 24.98 6.61 5.94
N THR A 75 24.83 5.92 4.80
CA THR A 75 23.55 5.48 4.24
C THR A 75 23.34 4.04 4.69
N THR A 76 22.23 3.72 5.37
CA THR A 76 21.89 2.32 5.69
C THR A 76 21.75 1.50 4.40
N ARG A 77 22.04 0.20 4.44
CA ARG A 77 21.83 -0.66 3.26
C ARG A 77 20.41 -0.57 2.71
N TYR A 78 19.41 -0.50 3.61
CA TYR A 78 18.01 -0.28 3.26
C TYR A 78 17.79 1.04 2.52
N SER A 79 18.25 2.16 3.08
CA SER A 79 18.05 3.50 2.48
C SER A 79 18.81 3.65 1.15
N GLY A 80 19.98 3.01 1.03
CA GLY A 80 20.75 2.94 -0.21
C GLY A 80 19.98 2.26 -1.32
N ILE A 81 19.50 1.03 -1.07
CA ILE A 81 18.69 0.26 -2.03
C ILE A 81 17.41 1.01 -2.37
N LEU A 82 16.68 1.49 -1.36
CA LEU A 82 15.43 2.23 -1.53
C LEU A 82 15.61 3.42 -2.50
N SER A 83 16.63 4.24 -2.28
CA SER A 83 16.88 5.42 -3.11
C SER A 83 17.40 5.09 -4.52
N SER A 84 18.06 3.94 -4.70
CA SER A 84 18.54 3.49 -6.02
C SER A 84 17.47 2.80 -6.86
N GLU A 85 16.57 2.05 -6.21
CA GLU A 85 15.60 1.18 -6.88
C GLU A 85 14.25 1.86 -7.08
N PHE A 86 13.88 2.84 -6.26
CA PHE A 86 12.55 3.43 -6.27
C PHE A 86 12.58 4.93 -6.57
N ASN A 87 11.55 5.44 -7.24
CA ASN A 87 11.35 6.88 -7.46
C ASN A 87 10.28 7.46 -6.53
N SER A 88 9.64 6.63 -5.71
CA SER A 88 8.55 7.01 -4.83
C SER A 88 8.62 6.26 -3.51
N VAL A 89 8.07 6.83 -2.45
CA VAL A 89 7.85 6.17 -1.15
C VAL A 89 6.42 6.35 -0.70
N VAL A 90 5.90 5.39 0.07
CA VAL A 90 4.65 5.54 0.83
C VAL A 90 4.95 5.38 2.31
N ILE A 91 4.44 6.29 3.13
CA ILE A 91 4.69 6.26 4.58
C ILE A 91 3.70 5.29 5.21
N GLU A 92 4.19 4.11 5.62
CA GLU A 92 3.35 2.95 5.95
C GLU A 92 2.42 3.18 7.15
N HIS A 93 2.99 3.70 8.26
CA HIS A 93 2.28 3.81 9.53
C HIS A 93 2.24 5.23 10.09
N HIS A 94 3.35 5.95 10.04
CA HIS A 94 3.56 7.17 10.85
C HIS A 94 2.67 8.34 10.41
N LEU A 95 2.11 8.29 9.20
CA LEU A 95 1.21 9.30 8.65
C LEU A 95 -0.28 8.97 8.83
N LYS A 96 -0.60 7.82 9.44
CA LYS A 96 -1.96 7.47 9.85
C LYS A 96 -2.43 8.37 11.00
N TRP A 97 -3.74 8.47 11.19
CA TRP A 97 -4.33 9.43 12.14
C TRP A 97 -3.84 9.23 13.58
N SER A 98 -4.00 8.05 14.17
CA SER A 98 -3.60 7.80 15.57
C SER A 98 -2.12 8.10 15.86
N PRO A 99 -1.16 7.71 15.00
CA PRO A 99 0.25 8.10 15.15
C PRO A 99 0.50 9.60 15.20
N LEU A 100 -0.22 10.38 14.37
CA LEU A 100 -0.09 11.83 14.35
C LEU A 100 -0.73 12.50 15.57
N VAL A 101 -1.82 11.93 16.09
CA VAL A 101 -2.53 12.47 17.25
C VAL A 101 -3.38 11.41 17.98
N HIS A 102 -3.08 11.19 19.25
CA HIS A 102 -3.75 10.16 20.09
C HIS A 102 -4.77 10.74 21.08
N ALA A 103 -4.94 12.06 21.14
CA ALA A 103 -5.88 12.74 22.04
C ALA A 103 -6.53 13.95 21.36
N LEU A 104 -7.57 14.54 21.97
CA LEU A 104 -8.20 15.75 21.43
C LEU A 104 -7.15 16.82 21.07
N PRO A 105 -7.07 17.28 19.81
CA PRO A 105 -5.98 18.13 19.34
C PRO A 105 -5.85 19.49 20.06
N GLY A 106 -6.86 19.92 20.82
CA GLY A 106 -6.88 21.21 21.52
C GLY A 106 -6.95 22.41 20.56
N PRO A 107 -6.87 23.66 21.05
CA PRO A 107 -6.82 24.84 20.18
C PRO A 107 -5.52 24.88 19.36
N ILE A 108 -5.58 25.46 18.16
CA ILE A 108 -4.38 25.83 17.38
C ILE A 108 -3.89 27.17 17.93
N SER A 109 -2.71 27.22 18.55
CA SER A 109 -2.17 28.50 19.02
C SER A 109 -1.59 29.29 17.85
N GLN A 110 -1.96 30.57 17.73
CA GLN A 110 -1.36 31.51 16.77
C GLN A 110 0.10 31.87 17.13
N SER A 111 0.56 31.53 18.33
CA SER A 111 1.89 31.91 18.86
C SER A 111 3.01 30.93 18.51
N SER A 112 2.71 29.82 17.83
CA SER A 112 3.73 28.87 17.37
C SER A 112 3.80 28.94 15.85
N PRO A 113 4.86 29.53 15.26
CA PRO A 113 5.13 29.24 13.85
C PRO A 113 5.35 27.73 13.71
N PRO A 114 4.85 27.11 12.63
CA PRO A 114 4.84 25.67 12.47
C PRO A 114 6.25 25.22 12.17
N GLU A 115 7.01 24.81 13.17
CA GLU A 115 8.25 24.10 12.88
C GLU A 115 8.08 22.59 13.02
N THR A 116 7.18 22.08 13.88
CA THR A 116 6.96 20.62 13.98
C THR A 116 5.61 20.11 14.55
N THR A 117 4.72 20.98 15.07
CA THR A 117 3.49 20.55 15.77
C THR A 117 2.31 21.49 15.51
N LEU A 118 1.08 20.96 15.43
CA LEU A 118 -0.16 21.74 15.30
C LEU A 118 -1.18 21.36 16.38
N GLY A 119 -1.31 22.15 17.46
CA GLY A 119 -2.04 21.69 18.64
C GLY A 119 -1.33 20.47 19.24
N ARG A 120 -2.02 19.32 19.35
CA ARG A 120 -1.40 18.03 19.74
C ARG A 120 -0.95 17.15 18.57
N TYR A 121 -1.03 17.61 17.34
CA TYR A 121 -0.43 16.90 16.22
C TYR A 121 1.10 16.93 16.34
N ASP A 122 1.75 15.78 16.22
CA ASP A 122 3.19 15.65 16.11
C ASP A 122 3.54 15.16 14.70
N PHE A 123 4.28 15.98 13.94
CA PHE A 123 4.65 15.64 12.56
C PHE A 123 6.13 15.28 12.42
N ARG A 124 6.95 15.40 13.49
CA ARG A 124 8.42 15.27 13.44
C ARG A 124 8.89 13.95 12.85
N HIS A 125 8.28 12.87 13.31
CA HIS A 125 8.57 11.52 12.84
C HIS A 125 8.27 11.29 11.36
N VAL A 126 7.29 12.00 10.79
CA VAL A 126 6.95 11.95 9.37
C VAL A 126 7.83 12.91 8.57
N ASP A 127 8.13 14.10 9.10
CA ASP A 127 8.99 15.10 8.46
C ASP A 127 10.34 14.50 8.07
N ALA A 128 10.99 13.76 8.98
CA ALA A 128 12.26 13.13 8.70
C ALA A 128 12.20 12.22 7.46
N MET A 129 11.11 11.44 7.31
CA MET A 129 10.92 10.52 6.20
C MET A 129 10.61 11.27 4.89
N VAL A 130 9.75 12.29 4.96
CA VAL A 130 9.38 13.14 3.82
C VAL A 130 10.62 13.88 3.31
N ASP A 131 11.38 14.51 4.19
CA ASP A 131 12.57 15.29 3.81
C ASP A 131 13.69 14.39 3.28
N TRP A 132 13.83 13.18 3.83
CA TRP A 132 14.72 12.17 3.29
C TRP A 132 14.37 11.80 1.84
N ALA A 133 13.09 11.61 1.53
CA ALA A 133 12.63 11.27 0.19
C ALA A 133 12.77 12.46 -0.78
N MET A 134 12.34 13.65 -0.35
CA MET A 134 12.41 14.87 -1.16
C MET A 134 13.86 15.24 -1.51
N SER A 135 14.80 15.11 -0.58
CA SER A 135 16.24 15.34 -0.83
C SER A 135 16.86 14.37 -1.83
N ARG A 136 16.17 13.26 -2.17
CA ARG A 136 16.59 12.23 -3.14
C ARG A 136 15.77 12.26 -4.43
N ASN A 137 15.01 13.34 -4.63
CA ASN A 137 14.12 13.52 -5.77
C ASN A 137 13.17 12.32 -5.92
N MET A 138 12.62 11.87 -4.80
CA MET A 138 11.59 10.83 -4.74
C MET A 138 10.24 11.48 -4.46
N HIS A 139 9.19 10.92 -5.02
CA HIS A 139 7.82 11.30 -4.72
C HIS A 139 7.39 10.70 -3.38
N VAL A 140 6.50 11.38 -2.68
CA VAL A 140 5.89 10.88 -1.44
C VAL A 140 4.39 10.71 -1.65
N LYS A 141 3.92 9.48 -1.42
CA LYS A 141 2.50 9.15 -1.31
C LYS A 141 2.10 9.15 0.16
N GLY A 142 1.10 9.96 0.49
CA GLY A 142 0.51 10.04 1.81
C GLY A 142 -0.49 8.92 2.03
N HIS A 143 -0.26 8.10 3.05
CA HIS A 143 -1.11 6.98 3.43
C HIS A 143 -1.27 6.98 4.95
N VAL A 144 -2.46 7.16 5.50
CA VAL A 144 -3.75 7.49 4.87
C VAL A 144 -4.44 8.51 5.78
N LEU A 145 -5.25 9.40 5.21
CA LEU A 145 -6.00 10.39 6.00
C LEU A 145 -7.09 9.72 6.84
N ILE A 146 -7.96 8.90 6.23
CA ILE A 146 -9.13 8.33 6.89
C ILE A 146 -9.13 6.81 6.74
N TRP A 147 -8.93 6.12 7.86
CA TRP A 147 -9.04 4.66 7.94
C TRP A 147 -9.52 4.25 9.32
N HIS A 148 -10.57 3.42 9.37
CA HIS A 148 -11.24 3.08 10.62
C HIS A 148 -10.37 2.28 11.60
N ILE A 149 -9.34 1.58 11.11
CA ILE A 149 -8.44 0.75 11.92
C ILE A 149 -7.50 1.60 12.77
N THR A 150 -6.83 2.59 12.18
CA THR A 150 -5.83 3.42 12.88
C THR A 150 -6.35 4.81 13.22
N SER A 151 -7.63 4.90 13.55
CA SER A 151 -8.27 6.14 13.98
C SER A 151 -8.29 6.28 15.50
N PRO A 152 -8.22 7.51 16.05
CA PRO A 152 -8.16 7.69 17.50
C PRO A 152 -9.42 7.16 18.21
N PRO A 153 -9.29 6.38 19.30
CA PRO A 153 -10.43 5.80 20.00
C PRO A 153 -11.45 6.82 20.53
N PHE A 154 -11.00 8.06 20.80
CA PHE A 154 -11.87 9.12 21.30
C PHE A 154 -13.03 9.49 20.35
N LEU A 155 -12.95 9.09 19.07
CA LEU A 155 -14.01 9.36 18.09
C LEU A 155 -15.31 8.61 18.42
N GLU A 156 -15.24 7.45 19.08
CA GLU A 156 -16.43 6.66 19.41
C GLU A 156 -17.34 7.38 20.43
N ASP A 157 -16.71 8.06 21.39
CA ASP A 157 -17.38 8.80 22.47
C ASP A 157 -17.93 10.16 22.03
N MET A 158 -17.59 10.62 20.83
CA MET A 158 -18.01 11.91 20.29
C MET A 158 -19.45 11.90 19.77
N SER A 159 -20.08 13.09 19.76
CA SER A 159 -21.31 13.31 19.02
C SER A 159 -21.07 13.24 17.50
N PRO A 160 -22.11 12.97 16.68
CA PRO A 160 -22.01 13.04 15.22
C PRO A 160 -21.34 14.32 14.67
N ASP A 161 -21.72 15.48 15.20
CA ASP A 161 -21.19 16.77 14.74
C ASP A 161 -19.72 16.96 15.16
N ASP A 162 -19.34 16.48 16.34
CA ASP A 162 -17.95 16.53 16.81
C ASP A 162 -17.05 15.61 15.97
N VAL A 163 -17.52 14.41 15.60
CA VAL A 163 -16.77 13.52 14.68
C VAL A 163 -16.57 14.18 13.33
N ARG A 164 -17.63 14.76 12.75
CA ARG A 164 -17.53 15.50 11.48
C ARG A 164 -16.49 16.63 11.58
N GLY A 165 -16.52 17.40 12.67
CA GLY A 165 -15.56 18.46 12.94
C GLY A 165 -14.13 17.95 13.11
N ALA A 166 -13.94 16.81 13.78
CA ALA A 166 -12.63 16.19 13.98
C ALA A 166 -12.03 15.66 12.67
N VAL A 167 -12.84 15.00 11.83
CA VAL A 167 -12.44 14.52 10.49
C VAL A 167 -12.02 15.68 9.61
N LYS A 168 -12.87 16.71 9.50
CA LYS A 168 -12.53 17.91 8.73
C LYS A 168 -11.22 18.49 9.24
N ARG A 169 -11.10 18.72 10.55
CA ARG A 169 -9.87 19.26 11.13
C ARG A 169 -8.63 18.40 10.82
N HIS A 170 -8.74 17.08 10.89
CA HIS A 170 -7.63 16.18 10.61
C HIS A 170 -7.11 16.33 9.19
N ILE A 171 -8.01 16.29 8.21
CA ILE A 171 -7.67 16.44 6.79
C ILE A 171 -6.96 17.78 6.56
N PHE A 172 -7.51 18.89 7.07
CA PHE A 172 -6.91 20.21 6.89
C PHE A 172 -5.56 20.37 7.61
N ALA A 173 -5.42 19.80 8.82
CA ALA A 173 -4.19 19.84 9.58
C ALA A 173 -3.07 19.08 8.84
N THR A 174 -3.33 17.83 8.46
CA THR A 174 -2.34 16.94 7.86
C THR A 174 -1.97 17.39 6.44
N MET A 175 -2.94 17.60 5.56
CA MET A 175 -2.65 18.04 4.19
C MET A 175 -2.14 19.48 4.13
N GLY A 176 -2.63 20.36 5.02
CA GLY A 176 -2.13 21.72 5.11
C GLY A 176 -0.67 21.78 5.56
N TYR A 177 -0.27 20.90 6.49
CA TYR A 177 1.11 20.81 6.96
C TYR A 177 2.07 20.28 5.89
N PHE A 178 1.67 19.25 5.15
CA PHE A 178 2.50 18.62 4.10
C PHE A 178 2.26 19.17 2.69
N ARG A 179 1.55 20.31 2.56
CA ARG A 179 1.26 20.93 1.27
C ARG A 179 2.56 21.09 0.46
N ASP A 180 2.47 20.81 -0.84
CA ASP A 180 3.58 20.80 -1.81
C ASP A 180 4.67 19.72 -1.62
N ARG A 181 4.82 19.14 -0.42
CA ARG A 181 5.76 18.05 -0.10
C ARG A 181 5.15 16.66 -0.34
N ILE A 182 3.86 16.49 -0.05
CA ILE A 182 3.09 15.27 -0.37
C ILE A 182 1.96 15.66 -1.32
N ARG A 183 2.03 15.17 -2.57
CA ARG A 183 1.10 15.53 -3.66
C ARG A 183 0.18 14.41 -4.08
N MET A 184 0.23 13.26 -3.40
CA MET A 184 -0.63 12.11 -3.66
C MET A 184 -1.12 11.56 -2.32
N TRP A 185 -2.42 11.35 -2.18
CA TRP A 185 -3.03 10.93 -0.91
C TRP A 185 -4.03 9.81 -1.12
N ASP A 186 -3.87 8.74 -0.36
CA ASP A 186 -4.98 7.85 -0.03
C ASP A 186 -5.87 8.61 0.97
N VAL A 187 -7.04 9.06 0.51
CA VAL A 187 -7.95 9.91 1.31
C VAL A 187 -8.78 9.05 2.24
N VAL A 188 -9.39 8.00 1.69
CA VAL A 188 -10.18 7.01 2.45
C VAL A 188 -9.67 5.63 2.08
N ASN A 189 -9.38 4.81 3.09
CA ASN A 189 -8.93 3.43 2.94
C ASN A 189 -10.00 2.45 3.43
N GLU A 190 -10.21 1.38 2.66
CA GLU A 190 -10.99 0.19 3.06
C GLU A 190 -12.37 0.49 3.65
N ALA A 191 -13.18 1.25 2.90
CA ALA A 191 -14.56 1.52 3.28
C ALA A 191 -15.54 0.43 2.84
N LEU A 192 -15.09 -0.62 2.14
CA LEU A 192 -15.96 -1.67 1.58
C LEU A 192 -15.79 -3.02 2.27
N ALA A 193 -16.93 -3.66 2.55
CA ALA A 193 -17.02 -5.04 3.03
C ALA A 193 -16.84 -6.03 1.87
N SER A 194 -16.72 -7.32 2.19
CA SER A 194 -16.52 -8.38 1.20
C SER A 194 -17.68 -8.55 0.20
N ASP A 195 -18.88 -8.09 0.56
CA ASP A 195 -20.06 -8.11 -0.30
C ASP A 195 -20.19 -6.86 -1.20
N GLY A 196 -19.24 -5.93 -1.10
CA GLY A 196 -19.22 -4.67 -1.85
C GLY A 196 -20.13 -3.58 -1.30
N THR A 197 -20.70 -3.76 -0.10
CA THR A 197 -21.38 -2.68 0.64
C THR A 197 -20.38 -1.89 1.50
N LEU A 198 -20.80 -0.76 2.06
CA LEU A 198 -19.95 0.02 2.97
C LEU A 198 -19.80 -0.68 4.33
N VAL A 199 -18.58 -0.78 4.84
CA VAL A 199 -18.30 -1.28 6.20
C VAL A 199 -18.93 -0.36 7.23
N GLU A 200 -19.60 -0.95 8.22
CA GLU A 200 -20.05 -0.21 9.40
C GLU A 200 -18.85 0.16 10.29
N ASN A 201 -18.47 1.43 10.28
CA ASN A 201 -17.41 1.98 11.11
C ASN A 201 -17.84 3.30 11.79
N VAL A 202 -16.97 3.89 12.62
CA VAL A 202 -17.29 5.14 13.35
C VAL A 202 -17.73 6.27 12.41
N PHE A 203 -17.10 6.41 11.25
CA PHE A 203 -17.43 7.44 10.27
C PHE A 203 -18.79 7.18 9.64
N TYR A 204 -19.05 5.95 9.18
CA TYR A 204 -20.34 5.58 8.62
C TYR A 204 -21.48 5.77 9.63
N ARG A 205 -21.33 5.29 10.87
CA ARG A 205 -22.36 5.42 11.92
C ARG A 205 -22.64 6.87 12.30
N LYS A 206 -21.61 7.71 12.37
CA LYS A 206 -21.72 9.08 12.91
C LYS A 206 -21.96 10.12 11.81
N MET A 207 -21.43 9.94 10.61
CA MET A 207 -21.52 10.90 9.50
C MET A 207 -22.43 10.42 8.36
N GLY A 208 -22.77 9.14 8.30
CA GLY A 208 -23.56 8.52 7.23
C GLY A 208 -22.72 8.15 5.99
N PRO A 209 -23.30 7.46 5.00
CA PRO A 209 -22.58 6.95 3.82
C PRO A 209 -21.86 8.03 3.00
N GLY A 210 -22.35 9.27 3.03
CA GLY A 210 -21.76 10.40 2.30
C GLY A 210 -20.40 10.88 2.83
N TYR A 211 -19.91 10.33 3.95
CA TYR A 211 -18.67 10.76 4.59
C TYR A 211 -17.46 10.66 3.65
N ILE A 212 -17.44 9.67 2.75
CA ILE A 212 -16.35 9.48 1.79
C ILE A 212 -16.25 10.72 0.88
N GLY A 213 -17.36 11.11 0.24
CA GLY A 213 -17.41 12.31 -0.59
C GLY A 213 -17.11 13.61 0.19
N GLU A 214 -17.53 13.71 1.46
CA GLU A 214 -17.15 14.83 2.33
C GLU A 214 -15.62 14.90 2.53
N CYS A 215 -14.96 13.76 2.80
CA CYS A 215 -13.51 13.70 3.00
C CYS A 215 -12.73 14.15 1.76
N PHE A 216 -13.13 13.69 0.56
CA PHE A 216 -12.49 14.13 -0.69
C PHE A 216 -12.67 15.62 -0.96
N ARG A 217 -13.86 16.18 -0.70
CA ARG A 217 -14.09 17.63 -0.87
C ARG A 217 -13.22 18.45 0.08
N TRP A 218 -13.08 18.02 1.35
CA TRP A 218 -12.17 18.69 2.28
C TRP A 218 -10.70 18.51 1.92
N ALA A 219 -10.32 17.33 1.40
CA ALA A 219 -8.96 17.09 0.94
C ALA A 219 -8.59 18.01 -0.23
N HIS A 220 -9.49 18.16 -1.20
CA HIS A 220 -9.33 19.10 -2.31
C HIS A 220 -9.34 20.56 -1.85
N GLU A 221 -10.17 20.93 -0.87
CA GLU A 221 -10.16 22.28 -0.28
C GLU A 221 -8.83 22.55 0.47
N ALA A 222 -8.26 21.54 1.13
CA ALA A 222 -6.99 21.65 1.86
C ALA A 222 -5.77 21.75 0.93
N ASP A 223 -5.77 21.04 -0.20
CA ASP A 223 -4.76 21.19 -1.26
C ASP A 223 -5.37 20.84 -2.64
N PRO A 224 -5.76 21.85 -3.44
CA PRO A 224 -6.36 21.62 -4.75
C PRO A 224 -5.42 20.97 -5.78
N ASN A 225 -4.10 20.99 -5.54
CA ASN A 225 -3.11 20.43 -6.45
C ASN A 225 -2.75 18.96 -6.12
N SER A 226 -3.30 18.41 -5.05
CA SER A 226 -3.05 17.03 -4.64
C SER A 226 -3.85 16.03 -5.49
N PHE A 227 -3.22 14.90 -5.80
CA PHE A 227 -3.83 13.73 -6.42
C PHE A 227 -4.52 12.90 -5.34
N LEU A 228 -5.83 12.64 -5.48
CA LEU A 228 -6.68 12.12 -4.41
C LEU A 228 -7.21 10.74 -4.79
N ILE A 229 -6.93 9.74 -3.95
CA ILE A 229 -7.13 8.32 -4.23
C ILE A 229 -8.07 7.72 -3.18
N TYR A 230 -8.99 6.88 -3.64
CA TYR A 230 -9.68 5.89 -2.79
C TYR A 230 -8.91 4.57 -2.88
N ASN A 231 -8.55 3.95 -1.76
CA ASN A 231 -7.69 2.76 -1.70
C ASN A 231 -8.41 1.60 -1.01
N ASP A 232 -8.34 0.39 -1.56
CA ASP A 232 -8.97 -0.80 -0.97
C ASP A 232 -8.26 -2.10 -1.35
N ASN A 233 -8.51 -3.14 -0.57
CA ASN A 233 -8.00 -4.49 -0.79
C ASN A 233 -9.03 -5.39 -1.49
N LYS A 234 -8.54 -6.44 -2.15
CA LYS A 234 -9.38 -7.52 -2.70
C LYS A 234 -10.36 -6.99 -3.77
N VAL A 235 -9.91 -6.03 -4.58
CA VAL A 235 -10.67 -5.33 -5.64
C VAL A 235 -9.98 -5.40 -7.00
N GLU A 236 -8.95 -6.24 -7.14
CA GLU A 236 -8.01 -6.22 -8.26
C GLU A 236 -8.56 -6.85 -9.53
N GLY A 237 -9.58 -7.71 -9.42
CA GLY A 237 -10.08 -8.53 -10.53
C GLY A 237 -11.52 -8.22 -10.91
N CYS A 238 -11.79 -8.33 -12.21
CA CYS A 238 -13.14 -8.29 -12.76
C CYS A 238 -13.39 -9.46 -13.74
N GLY A 239 -14.40 -10.28 -13.47
CA GLY A 239 -14.81 -11.43 -14.30
C GLY A 239 -15.59 -11.01 -15.54
N ILE A 240 -15.59 -11.86 -16.59
CA ILE A 240 -16.13 -11.52 -17.93
C ILE A 240 -17.60 -11.06 -17.90
N ARG A 241 -18.42 -11.56 -16.98
CA ARG A 241 -19.87 -11.32 -16.96
C ARG A 241 -20.28 -9.95 -16.43
N ASP A 242 -19.53 -9.42 -15.47
CA ASP A 242 -19.97 -8.29 -14.63
C ASP A 242 -19.14 -7.02 -14.85
N CYS A 243 -18.12 -7.06 -15.72
CA CYS A 243 -17.29 -5.89 -16.02
C CYS A 243 -18.00 -4.78 -16.78
N ASP A 244 -19.07 -5.09 -17.51
CA ASP A 244 -19.75 -4.13 -18.40
C ASP A 244 -20.84 -3.29 -17.70
N GLY A 245 -20.87 -3.27 -16.35
CA GLY A 245 -21.82 -2.46 -15.61
C GLY A 245 -23.29 -2.86 -15.81
N GLY A 246 -23.54 -4.08 -16.29
CA GLY A 246 -24.85 -4.69 -16.42
C GLY A 246 -25.43 -4.95 -15.04
N SER A 247 -26.19 -3.97 -14.53
CA SER A 247 -27.15 -4.18 -13.46
C SER A 247 -28.07 -5.33 -13.84
N ASP A 248 -27.86 -6.48 -13.24
CA ASP A 248 -28.87 -7.40 -12.73
C ASP A 248 -28.10 -8.46 -11.95
N GLY A 249 -28.29 -8.52 -10.63
CA GLY A 249 -27.71 -9.54 -9.74
C GLY A 249 -28.25 -10.95 -10.01
N GLY A 250 -28.34 -11.34 -11.27
CA GLY A 250 -28.67 -12.67 -11.70
C GLY A 250 -27.44 -13.56 -11.54
N ILE A 251 -27.49 -14.46 -10.56
CA ILE A 251 -26.70 -15.67 -10.55
C ILE A 251 -26.72 -16.25 -11.97
N GLY A 252 -25.61 -16.14 -12.69
CA GLY A 252 -25.50 -16.62 -14.07
C GLY A 252 -25.84 -18.09 -14.13
N ALA A 253 -26.98 -18.41 -14.76
CA ALA A 253 -27.54 -19.75 -14.91
C ALA A 253 -26.74 -20.66 -15.87
N SER A 254 -25.44 -20.83 -15.64
CA SER A 254 -24.62 -21.78 -16.42
C SER A 254 -23.71 -22.68 -15.59
N GLY A 255 -23.61 -22.51 -14.27
CA GLY A 255 -22.88 -23.47 -13.41
C GLY A 255 -21.42 -23.72 -13.78
N ARG A 256 -20.79 -22.85 -14.59
CA ARG A 256 -19.35 -22.94 -14.90
C ARG A 256 -18.58 -22.13 -13.86
N LEU A 257 -18.00 -22.83 -12.90
CA LEU A 257 -16.88 -22.37 -12.08
C LEU A 257 -15.77 -21.88 -13.03
N GLY A 258 -15.44 -20.58 -13.03
CA GLY A 258 -14.38 -20.01 -13.87
C GLY A 258 -14.67 -18.66 -14.57
N ALA A 259 -15.86 -18.07 -14.38
CA ALA A 259 -16.21 -16.78 -15.01
C ALA A 259 -16.08 -15.55 -14.09
N ASP A 260 -15.96 -15.76 -12.77
CA ASP A 260 -16.05 -14.71 -11.76
C ASP A 260 -14.65 -14.47 -11.16
N ALA A 261 -14.27 -13.20 -10.95
CA ALA A 261 -12.98 -12.88 -10.34
C ALA A 261 -12.97 -13.19 -8.83
N PRO A 262 -11.79 -13.38 -8.22
CA PRO A 262 -11.66 -13.37 -6.77
C PRO A 262 -12.32 -12.12 -6.17
N ASN A 263 -13.18 -12.32 -5.17
CA ASN A 263 -13.90 -11.24 -4.48
C ASN A 263 -14.77 -10.35 -5.39
N GLN A 264 -15.35 -10.91 -6.46
CA GLN A 264 -16.17 -10.20 -7.46
C GLN A 264 -17.15 -9.18 -6.85
N ALA A 265 -17.91 -9.56 -5.81
CA ALA A 265 -18.87 -8.67 -5.15
C ALA A 265 -18.22 -7.38 -4.61
N LYS A 266 -17.05 -7.51 -3.97
CA LYS A 266 -16.28 -6.36 -3.47
C LYS A 266 -15.70 -5.53 -4.62
N SER A 267 -15.14 -6.16 -5.66
CA SER A 267 -14.67 -5.45 -6.86
C SER A 267 -15.78 -4.64 -7.55
N ASP A 268 -17.01 -5.16 -7.59
CA ASP A 268 -18.16 -4.45 -8.17
C ASP A 268 -18.70 -3.36 -7.25
N GLY A 269 -18.69 -3.58 -5.93
CA GLY A 269 -18.91 -2.53 -4.93
C GLY A 269 -17.93 -1.37 -5.07
N TYR A 270 -16.65 -1.69 -5.28
CA TYR A 270 -15.56 -0.74 -5.52
C TYR A 270 -15.82 0.11 -6.77
N TYR A 271 -16.13 -0.53 -7.89
CA TYR A 271 -16.49 0.17 -9.11
C TYR A 271 -17.72 1.07 -8.94
N ARG A 272 -18.79 0.57 -8.29
CA ARG A 272 -20.01 1.36 -8.03
C ARG A 272 -19.75 2.57 -7.13
N LEU A 273 -18.94 2.41 -6.09
CA LEU A 273 -18.53 3.51 -5.22
C LEU A 273 -17.77 4.57 -6.03
N LEU A 274 -16.71 4.18 -6.73
CA LEU A 274 -15.93 5.11 -7.55
C LEU A 274 -16.80 5.85 -8.58
N LYS A 275 -17.68 5.12 -9.27
CA LYS A 275 -18.63 5.71 -10.22
C LYS A 275 -19.54 6.73 -9.54
N SER A 276 -20.10 6.42 -8.37
CA SER A 276 -20.96 7.37 -7.64
C SER A 276 -20.22 8.63 -7.23
N LEU A 277 -18.96 8.53 -6.79
CA LEU A 277 -18.15 9.70 -6.44
C LEU A 277 -17.90 10.59 -7.66
N VAL A 278 -17.58 10.00 -8.81
CA VAL A 278 -17.41 10.72 -10.07
C VAL A 278 -18.72 11.36 -10.53
N ASP A 279 -19.83 10.61 -10.53
CA ASP A 279 -21.15 11.11 -10.91
C ASP A 279 -21.62 12.28 -10.02
N ASP A 280 -21.29 12.23 -8.72
CA ASP A 280 -21.61 13.26 -7.72
C ASP A 280 -20.65 14.48 -7.76
N GLY A 281 -19.72 14.52 -8.70
CA GLY A 281 -18.74 15.60 -8.85
C GLY A 281 -17.77 15.73 -7.68
N VAL A 282 -17.50 14.62 -6.96
CA VAL A 282 -16.47 14.58 -5.92
C VAL A 282 -15.09 14.71 -6.57
N PRO A 283 -14.15 15.50 -6.00
CA PRO A 283 -12.80 15.67 -6.57
C PRO A 283 -11.91 14.44 -6.29
N ILE A 284 -12.25 13.31 -6.90
CA ILE A 284 -11.45 12.08 -6.90
C ILE A 284 -10.65 12.00 -8.19
N HIS A 285 -9.39 11.56 -8.09
CA HIS A 285 -8.46 11.51 -9.22
C HIS A 285 -8.01 10.09 -9.55
N GLY A 286 -8.01 9.20 -8.56
CA GLY A 286 -7.61 7.82 -8.78
C GLY A 286 -8.14 6.80 -7.80
N ALA A 287 -7.77 5.57 -8.09
CA ALA A 287 -8.22 4.35 -7.43
C ALA A 287 -6.99 3.47 -7.14
N GLY A 288 -6.78 3.10 -5.88
CA GLY A 288 -5.68 2.25 -5.43
C GLY A 288 -6.16 0.84 -5.16
N MET A 289 -5.49 -0.16 -5.72
CA MET A 289 -5.75 -1.57 -5.46
C MET A 289 -4.54 -2.16 -4.71
N GLN A 290 -4.75 -2.64 -3.48
CA GLN A 290 -3.64 -3.03 -2.60
C GLN A 290 -2.81 -4.18 -3.18
N ALA A 291 -3.46 -5.21 -3.75
CA ALA A 291 -2.79 -6.36 -4.35
C ALA A 291 -1.97 -7.23 -3.36
N HIS A 292 -2.53 -7.47 -2.16
CA HIS A 292 -2.02 -8.47 -1.22
C HIS A 292 -2.45 -9.87 -1.66
N PHE A 293 -1.52 -10.67 -2.19
CA PHE A 293 -1.84 -11.97 -2.77
C PHE A 293 -1.24 -13.15 -2.01
N ASP A 294 -1.89 -14.30 -2.16
CA ASP A 294 -1.36 -15.61 -1.79
C ASP A 294 -1.21 -16.49 -3.04
N ALA A 295 0.04 -16.83 -3.37
CA ALA A 295 0.38 -17.60 -4.56
C ALA A 295 -0.23 -19.01 -4.58
N SER A 296 -0.64 -19.58 -3.46
CA SER A 296 -1.35 -20.86 -3.45
C SER A 296 -2.68 -20.84 -4.19
N GLY A 297 -3.23 -19.64 -4.44
CA GLY A 297 -4.45 -19.45 -5.21
C GLY A 297 -5.72 -19.79 -4.43
N ILE A 298 -5.67 -19.74 -3.09
CA ILE A 298 -6.81 -20.06 -2.23
C ILE A 298 -7.40 -18.83 -1.54
N GLY A 299 -8.66 -18.97 -1.11
CA GLY A 299 -9.32 -18.00 -0.26
C GLY A 299 -9.50 -16.63 -0.91
N ARG A 300 -9.68 -15.63 -0.06
CA ARG A 300 -9.96 -14.24 -0.47
C ARG A 300 -8.71 -13.51 -0.99
N ASN A 301 -7.53 -14.08 -0.82
CA ASN A 301 -6.26 -13.50 -1.27
C ASN A 301 -5.71 -14.15 -2.54
N ARG A 302 -6.49 -15.02 -3.21
CA ARG A 302 -6.14 -15.59 -4.51
C ARG A 302 -5.86 -14.45 -5.52
N PRO A 303 -4.71 -14.48 -6.24
CA PRO A 303 -4.46 -13.52 -7.29
C PRO A 303 -5.46 -13.69 -8.45
N PRO A 304 -6.05 -12.60 -8.98
CA PRO A 304 -6.81 -12.64 -10.23
C PRO A 304 -5.90 -12.95 -11.41
N THR A 305 -6.48 -13.45 -12.51
CA THR A 305 -5.74 -13.60 -13.77
C THR A 305 -5.33 -12.23 -14.33
N PRO A 306 -4.33 -12.17 -15.23
CA PRO A 306 -3.93 -10.91 -15.84
C PRO A 306 -5.07 -10.25 -16.63
N SER A 307 -5.90 -11.03 -17.33
CA SER A 307 -7.05 -10.51 -18.07
C SER A 307 -8.14 -9.91 -17.14
N MET A 308 -8.35 -10.50 -15.96
CA MET A 308 -9.25 -9.93 -14.94
C MET A 308 -8.75 -8.59 -14.40
N VAL A 309 -7.44 -8.48 -14.15
CA VAL A 309 -6.79 -7.23 -13.70
C VAL A 309 -6.94 -6.15 -14.77
N LYS A 310 -6.67 -6.52 -16.03
CA LYS A 310 -6.79 -5.61 -17.17
C LYS A 310 -8.20 -5.04 -17.30
N ARG A 311 -9.23 -5.90 -17.23
CA ARG A 311 -10.64 -5.47 -17.28
C ARG A 311 -11.00 -4.53 -16.12
N GLN A 312 -10.57 -4.85 -14.90
CA GLN A 312 -10.83 -4.02 -13.72
C GLN A 312 -10.24 -2.62 -13.87
N ILE A 313 -8.97 -2.53 -14.29
CA ILE A 313 -8.28 -1.25 -14.48
C ILE A 313 -8.92 -0.46 -15.62
N ARG A 314 -9.28 -1.12 -16.72
CA ARG A 314 -9.94 -0.47 -17.86
C ARG A 314 -11.27 0.17 -17.48
N ARG A 315 -12.17 -0.57 -16.81
CA ARG A 315 -13.48 -0.03 -16.43
C ARG A 315 -13.38 1.15 -15.46
N ILE A 316 -12.40 1.14 -14.56
CA ILE A 316 -12.14 2.29 -13.69
C ILE A 316 -11.56 3.47 -14.50
N GLY A 317 -10.68 3.20 -15.46
CA GLY A 317 -10.14 4.19 -16.38
C GLY A 317 -11.22 4.89 -17.22
N GLU A 318 -12.28 4.18 -17.60
CA GLU A 318 -13.44 4.72 -18.33
C GLU A 318 -14.27 5.72 -17.51
N LEU A 319 -14.14 5.71 -16.17
CA LEU A 319 -14.68 6.75 -15.29
C LEU A 319 -13.83 8.04 -15.30
N GLY A 320 -12.69 8.04 -15.99
CA GLY A 320 -11.73 9.16 -16.00
C GLY A 320 -10.70 9.13 -14.86
N LEU A 321 -10.66 8.05 -14.08
CA LEU A 321 -9.74 7.89 -12.95
C LEU A 321 -8.41 7.25 -13.39
N LYS A 322 -7.31 7.60 -12.72
CA LYS A 322 -6.07 6.80 -12.81
C LYS A 322 -6.11 5.65 -11.82
N VAL A 323 -5.37 4.58 -12.11
CA VAL A 323 -5.29 3.40 -11.24
C VAL A 323 -3.86 3.13 -10.83
N ASN A 324 -3.64 2.71 -9.58
CA ASN A 324 -2.37 2.18 -9.12
C ASN A 324 -2.54 0.87 -8.38
N ILE A 325 -1.46 0.09 -8.39
CA ILE A 325 -1.26 -0.98 -7.41
C ILE A 325 -0.51 -0.34 -6.24
N SER A 326 -1.09 -0.39 -5.05
CA SER A 326 -0.68 0.45 -3.93
C SER A 326 0.14 -0.25 -2.86
N GLU A 327 0.03 -1.58 -2.69
CA GLU A 327 0.57 -2.29 -1.53
C GLU A 327 1.04 -3.72 -1.87
N MET A 328 1.55 -3.95 -3.09
CA MET A 328 1.70 -5.32 -3.58
C MET A 328 2.73 -6.15 -2.81
N ASP A 329 2.28 -7.31 -2.36
CA ASP A 329 3.09 -8.40 -1.83
C ASP A 329 2.49 -9.76 -2.23
N VAL A 330 3.33 -10.79 -2.33
CA VAL A 330 2.90 -12.11 -2.83
C VAL A 330 3.43 -13.21 -1.91
N ARG A 331 2.58 -13.67 -0.99
CA ARG A 331 2.85 -14.77 -0.07
C ARG A 331 3.04 -16.09 -0.81
N VAL A 332 3.95 -16.93 -0.32
CA VAL A 332 4.35 -18.20 -0.96
C VAL A 332 4.40 -19.38 0.02
N SER A 333 4.22 -19.13 1.32
CA SER A 333 4.33 -20.17 2.36
C SER A 333 3.34 -21.32 2.19
N LYS A 334 2.12 -21.03 1.70
CA LYS A 334 1.04 -22.02 1.50
C LYS A 334 1.15 -22.83 0.19
N LEU A 335 2.14 -22.55 -0.67
CA LEU A 335 2.36 -23.33 -1.89
C LEU A 335 2.75 -24.78 -1.58
N LYS A 336 2.17 -25.72 -2.35
CA LYS A 336 2.43 -27.15 -2.24
C LYS A 336 3.91 -27.52 -2.31
N ALA A 337 4.36 -28.47 -1.47
CA ALA A 337 5.67 -29.10 -1.61
C ALA A 337 5.95 -29.57 -3.04
N GLY A 338 7.12 -29.21 -3.57
CA GLY A 338 7.54 -29.50 -4.94
C GLY A 338 7.18 -28.43 -5.96
N VAL A 339 6.31 -27.46 -5.63
CA VAL A 339 6.10 -26.25 -6.44
C VAL A 339 7.31 -25.32 -6.28
N ASN A 340 7.78 -24.77 -7.40
CA ASN A 340 8.84 -23.77 -7.39
C ASN A 340 8.26 -22.42 -6.93
N ARG A 341 8.47 -22.10 -5.64
CA ARG A 341 7.99 -20.87 -4.99
C ARG A 341 8.51 -19.60 -5.67
N ASP A 342 9.80 -19.57 -5.99
CA ASP A 342 10.43 -18.42 -6.66
C ASP A 342 9.78 -18.16 -8.03
N MET A 343 9.52 -19.23 -8.79
CA MET A 343 8.87 -19.11 -10.10
C MET A 343 7.43 -18.63 -9.97
N ALA A 344 6.64 -19.22 -9.08
CA ALA A 344 5.25 -18.82 -8.84
C ALA A 344 5.16 -17.33 -8.46
N GLN A 345 5.98 -16.88 -7.50
CA GLN A 345 6.06 -15.48 -7.09
C GLN A 345 6.46 -14.56 -8.25
N THR A 346 7.47 -14.97 -9.03
CA THR A 346 7.94 -14.20 -10.18
C THR A 346 6.85 -14.03 -11.24
N ILE A 347 6.13 -15.10 -11.55
CA ILE A 347 5.03 -15.09 -12.53
C ILE A 347 3.90 -14.16 -12.07
N ILE A 348 3.51 -14.19 -10.80
CA ILE A 348 2.47 -13.29 -10.27
C ILE A 348 2.87 -11.84 -10.39
N TYR A 349 4.06 -11.49 -9.88
CA TYR A 349 4.57 -10.11 -9.99
C TYR A 349 4.63 -9.67 -11.45
N ARG A 350 5.19 -10.49 -12.33
CA ARG A 350 5.34 -10.15 -13.75
C ARG A 350 3.98 -9.95 -14.43
N ASP A 351 3.09 -10.93 -14.35
CA ASP A 351 1.91 -10.97 -15.22
C ASP A 351 0.84 -9.99 -14.75
N VAL A 352 0.62 -9.86 -13.44
CA VAL A 352 -0.32 -8.86 -12.89
C VAL A 352 0.16 -7.45 -13.21
N LEU A 353 1.45 -7.15 -12.99
CA LEU A 353 1.99 -5.83 -13.29
C LEU A 353 2.03 -5.55 -14.79
N THR A 354 2.30 -6.56 -15.64
CA THR A 354 2.26 -6.39 -17.11
C THR A 354 0.84 -6.07 -17.58
N ALA A 355 -0.17 -6.77 -17.06
CA ALA A 355 -1.56 -6.44 -17.35
C ALA A 355 -1.93 -5.01 -16.93
N ALA A 356 -1.51 -4.61 -15.73
CA ALA A 356 -1.75 -3.26 -15.24
C ALA A 356 -1.06 -2.20 -16.10
N LEU A 357 0.23 -2.39 -16.42
CA LEU A 357 1.01 -1.48 -17.24
C LEU A 357 0.54 -1.40 -18.69
N SER A 358 -0.19 -2.40 -19.19
CA SER A 358 -0.81 -2.37 -20.52
C SER A 358 -1.95 -1.35 -20.62
N GLU A 359 -2.58 -0.96 -19.50
CA GLU A 359 -3.69 0.00 -19.49
C GLU A 359 -3.21 1.44 -19.27
N SER A 360 -3.62 2.35 -20.17
CA SER A 360 -3.13 3.74 -20.22
C SER A 360 -3.52 4.61 -19.00
N CYS A 361 -4.54 4.20 -18.24
CA CYS A 361 -4.93 4.85 -16.98
C CYS A 361 -4.08 4.42 -15.78
N PHE A 362 -3.32 3.33 -15.88
CA PHE A 362 -2.44 2.87 -14.80
C PHE A 362 -1.21 3.77 -14.65
N HIS A 363 -0.83 4.16 -13.42
CA HIS A 363 0.24 5.14 -13.23
C HIS A 363 1.30 4.78 -12.18
N GLY A 364 1.13 3.71 -11.42
CA GLY A 364 2.12 3.40 -10.39
C GLY A 364 1.97 2.07 -9.69
N ILE A 365 3.10 1.63 -9.16
CA ILE A 365 3.32 0.38 -8.45
C ILE A 365 3.96 0.76 -7.11
N TRP A 366 3.32 0.41 -6.01
CA TRP A 366 3.92 0.45 -4.69
C TRP A 366 3.90 -0.94 -4.10
N LEU A 367 5.05 -1.34 -3.56
CA LEU A 367 5.21 -2.58 -2.81
C LEU A 367 5.03 -2.29 -1.31
N TRP A 368 4.43 -3.20 -0.55
CA TRP A 368 4.28 -3.02 0.90
C TRP A 368 5.53 -3.42 1.68
N GLY A 369 6.58 -2.61 1.47
CA GLY A 369 7.97 -2.92 1.76
C GLY A 369 8.66 -3.49 0.52
N PHE A 370 9.99 -3.64 0.57
CA PHE A 370 10.73 -4.27 -0.55
C PHE A 370 11.60 -5.45 -0.12
N SER A 371 11.89 -5.61 1.17
CA SER A 371 12.72 -6.69 1.72
C SER A 371 11.96 -7.50 2.75
N ASP A 372 12.04 -8.82 2.63
CA ASP A 372 11.43 -9.80 3.55
C ASP A 372 11.86 -9.58 5.02
N ARG A 373 12.97 -8.87 5.25
CA ARG A 373 13.48 -8.55 6.58
C ARG A 373 12.49 -7.74 7.42
N HIS A 374 11.71 -6.87 6.77
CA HIS A 374 10.85 -5.88 7.40
C HIS A 374 9.37 -6.07 7.01
N THR A 375 9.00 -7.22 6.46
CA THR A 375 7.63 -7.47 6.02
C THR A 375 6.66 -7.52 7.22
N TRP A 376 5.51 -6.85 7.06
CA TRP A 376 4.39 -6.92 7.98
C TRP A 376 3.78 -8.34 8.08
N VAL A 377 3.94 -9.15 7.02
CA VAL A 377 3.30 -10.48 6.90
C VAL A 377 3.65 -11.40 8.07
N LYS A 378 4.91 -11.35 8.56
CA LYS A 378 5.37 -12.16 9.69
C LYS A 378 4.60 -11.87 11.01
N ASN A 379 3.94 -10.71 11.13
CA ASN A 379 3.18 -10.35 12.32
C ASN A 379 1.72 -10.83 12.28
N PHE A 380 1.15 -10.99 11.08
CA PHE A 380 -0.27 -11.28 10.90
C PHE A 380 -0.54 -12.68 10.35
N TYR A 381 0.45 -13.26 9.68
CA TYR A 381 0.41 -14.58 9.07
C TYR A 381 1.57 -15.45 9.60
N HIS A 382 1.86 -16.55 8.92
CA HIS A 382 3.03 -17.40 9.19
C HIS A 382 4.31 -16.75 8.63
N ASP A 383 5.46 -17.31 9.01
CA ASP A 383 6.74 -16.96 8.38
C ASP A 383 6.64 -17.16 6.86
N ASP A 384 6.85 -16.08 6.12
CA ASP A 384 6.75 -16.03 4.67
C ASP A 384 7.80 -15.06 4.11
N THR A 385 7.98 -15.10 2.79
CA THR A 385 8.96 -14.33 2.03
C THR A 385 8.26 -13.63 0.86
N PRO A 386 7.41 -12.62 1.10
CA PRO A 386 6.46 -12.15 0.10
C PRO A 386 6.98 -11.04 -0.82
N LEU A 387 8.19 -10.49 -0.58
CA LEU A 387 8.72 -9.30 -1.24
C LEU A 387 9.82 -9.63 -2.26
N ILE A 388 10.36 -8.62 -2.94
CA ILE A 388 11.29 -8.79 -4.06
C ILE A 388 12.79 -8.83 -3.68
N PHE A 389 13.11 -8.49 -2.42
CA PHE A 389 14.42 -8.71 -1.81
C PHE A 389 14.30 -9.62 -0.59
N ASP A 390 15.32 -10.43 -0.33
CA ASP A 390 15.35 -11.31 0.84
C ASP A 390 15.76 -10.57 2.14
N ASP A 391 15.92 -11.32 3.23
CA ASP A 391 16.34 -10.81 4.55
C ASP A 391 17.78 -10.23 4.55
N ALA A 392 18.60 -10.65 3.59
CA ALA A 392 19.96 -10.19 3.36
C ALA A 392 20.01 -9.03 2.36
N TYR A 393 18.88 -8.52 1.88
CA TYR A 393 18.77 -7.49 0.83
C TYR A 393 19.40 -7.89 -0.52
N GLU A 394 19.40 -9.18 -0.85
CA GLU A 394 19.70 -9.66 -2.19
C GLU A 394 18.41 -9.72 -3.03
N ARG A 395 18.54 -9.45 -4.34
CA ARG A 395 17.41 -9.50 -5.27
C ARG A 395 16.92 -10.96 -5.41
N LYS A 396 15.63 -11.19 -5.17
CA LYS A 396 14.97 -12.48 -5.44
C LYS A 396 14.58 -12.59 -6.92
N MET A 397 14.17 -13.77 -7.36
CA MET A 397 13.60 -13.93 -8.71
C MET A 397 12.38 -13.04 -8.95
N ALA A 398 11.58 -12.76 -7.90
CA ALA A 398 10.46 -11.83 -7.96
C ALA A 398 10.86 -10.40 -8.40
N TYR A 399 12.08 -9.94 -8.10
CA TYR A 399 12.61 -8.68 -8.64
C TYR A 399 12.62 -8.69 -10.17
N ARG A 400 13.01 -9.82 -10.79
CA ARG A 400 13.00 -9.98 -12.24
C ARG A 400 11.59 -9.87 -12.80
N GLY A 401 10.59 -10.38 -12.10
CA GLY A 401 9.19 -10.25 -12.52
C GLY A 401 8.74 -8.77 -12.60
N VAL A 402 9.09 -7.96 -11.61
CA VAL A 402 8.81 -6.51 -11.62
C VAL A 402 9.61 -5.81 -12.73
N GLU A 403 10.89 -6.16 -12.89
CA GLU A 403 11.75 -5.61 -13.95
C GLU A 403 11.20 -5.93 -15.36
N ASP A 404 10.82 -7.18 -15.61
CA ASP A 404 10.23 -7.64 -16.88
C ASP A 404 8.91 -6.91 -17.17
N ALA A 405 8.05 -6.75 -16.16
CA ALA A 405 6.81 -6.00 -16.30
C ALA A 405 7.07 -4.54 -16.68
N LEU A 406 8.01 -3.84 -16.04
CA LEU A 406 8.38 -2.48 -16.43
C LEU A 406 8.93 -2.43 -17.86
N ARG A 407 9.78 -3.40 -18.24
CA ARG A 407 10.33 -3.51 -19.60
C ARG A 407 9.27 -3.74 -20.67
N SER A 408 8.14 -4.37 -20.33
CA SER A 408 7.04 -4.61 -21.28
C SER A 408 6.46 -3.34 -21.92
N ILE A 409 6.69 -2.17 -21.31
CA ILE A 409 6.25 -0.86 -21.81
C ILE A 409 7.42 0.11 -22.09
N THR A 410 8.65 -0.39 -22.12
CA THR A 410 9.84 0.34 -22.60
C THR A 410 9.95 0.21 -24.11
N CYS A 411 10.25 1.29 -24.84
CA CYS A 411 10.59 1.19 -26.27
C CYS A 411 11.98 1.85 -26.46
N PRO A 412 12.98 1.15 -27.03
CA PRO A 412 14.26 1.76 -27.36
C PRO A 412 14.24 2.58 -28.65
N ASP A 413 13.17 2.64 -29.44
CA ASP A 413 13.20 3.31 -30.75
C ASP A 413 11.82 3.23 -31.40
N GLY A 414 11.32 4.38 -31.88
CA GLY A 414 9.97 4.58 -32.42
C GLY A 414 9.60 3.81 -33.70
N SER A 415 9.70 2.47 -33.70
CA SER A 415 8.98 1.64 -34.66
C SER A 415 7.64 1.20 -34.05
N ASP A 416 6.56 1.72 -34.62
CA ASP A 416 5.13 1.55 -34.25
C ASP A 416 4.59 0.10 -34.35
N GLY A 417 5.35 -0.93 -33.96
CA GLY A 417 4.93 -2.32 -34.17
C GLY A 417 5.48 -3.38 -33.21
N GLY A 418 6.17 -3.03 -32.13
CA GLY A 418 6.76 -4.00 -31.20
C GLY A 418 6.35 -3.86 -29.73
N CYS A 419 5.61 -2.82 -29.35
CA CYS A 419 5.39 -2.44 -27.94
C CYS A 419 3.96 -2.75 -27.44
N ASP A 420 3.35 -3.83 -27.94
CA ASP A 420 2.11 -4.43 -27.39
C ASP A 420 2.47 -5.60 -26.48
N GLY A 421 3.06 -5.31 -25.31
CA GLY A 421 2.96 -6.12 -24.09
C GLY A 421 3.20 -7.64 -24.18
N GLY A 422 3.98 -8.11 -25.13
CA GLY A 422 4.16 -9.54 -25.32
C GLY A 422 5.45 -9.84 -26.05
N ASP A 423 6.43 -10.36 -25.33
CA ASP A 423 7.35 -11.28 -25.98
C ASP A 423 6.55 -12.55 -26.28
N ALA A 424 6.35 -12.84 -27.58
CA ALA A 424 5.73 -14.09 -28.02
C ALA A 424 6.50 -15.33 -27.50
N ALA A 425 7.76 -15.17 -27.07
CA ALA A 425 8.53 -16.23 -26.41
C ALA A 425 8.16 -16.45 -24.93
N THR A 426 7.48 -15.51 -24.26
CA THR A 426 7.10 -15.59 -22.84
C THR A 426 5.64 -15.98 -22.60
N GLY A 427 4.80 -16.01 -23.64
CA GLY A 427 3.38 -16.42 -23.55
C GLY A 427 2.43 -15.39 -22.89
N VAL A 428 2.91 -14.20 -22.52
CA VAL A 428 2.15 -13.20 -21.74
C VAL A 428 0.96 -12.63 -22.51
N ALA A 429 1.06 -12.44 -23.83
CA ALA A 429 -0.02 -11.85 -24.64
C ALA A 429 -1.35 -12.62 -24.55
N TRP A 430 -1.31 -13.95 -24.40
CA TRP A 430 -2.50 -14.77 -24.27
C TRP A 430 -3.27 -14.49 -22.98
N TYR A 431 -2.56 -14.32 -21.87
CA TYR A 431 -3.19 -14.11 -20.57
C TYR A 431 -3.66 -12.68 -20.34
N LEU A 432 -3.24 -11.72 -21.18
CA LEU A 432 -3.75 -10.35 -21.13
C LEU A 432 -5.19 -10.23 -21.63
N GLU A 433 -5.57 -11.07 -22.60
CA GLU A 433 -6.90 -11.01 -23.23
C GLU A 433 -7.78 -12.23 -22.91
N SER A 434 -7.20 -13.29 -22.34
CA SER A 434 -7.89 -14.53 -21.98
C SER A 434 -7.49 -15.01 -20.59
N ASP A 435 -8.40 -15.64 -19.88
CA ASP A 435 -8.11 -16.33 -18.61
C ASP A 435 -7.41 -17.68 -18.82
N TYR A 436 -7.43 -18.20 -20.06
CA TYR A 436 -6.94 -19.51 -20.47
C TYR A 436 -5.92 -19.42 -21.61
N ASN A 437 -4.94 -20.32 -21.62
CA ASN A 437 -4.02 -20.50 -22.75
C ASN A 437 -4.65 -21.31 -23.91
N GLU A 438 -3.88 -21.55 -24.98
CA GLU A 438 -4.32 -22.33 -26.14
C GLU A 438 -4.72 -23.78 -25.82
N ALA A 439 -4.14 -24.36 -24.77
CA ALA A 439 -4.48 -25.70 -24.28
C ALA A 439 -5.77 -25.73 -23.44
N GLY A 440 -6.30 -24.55 -23.08
CA GLY A 440 -7.47 -24.39 -22.23
C GLY A 440 -7.16 -24.37 -20.73
N ASP A 441 -5.89 -24.26 -20.34
CA ASP A 441 -5.48 -24.19 -18.95
C ASP A 441 -5.55 -22.75 -18.43
N GLU A 442 -6.15 -22.57 -17.26
CA GLU A 442 -6.26 -21.27 -16.59
C GLU A 442 -4.89 -20.77 -16.13
N TRP A 443 -4.68 -19.45 -16.12
CA TRP A 443 -3.46 -18.88 -15.57
C TRP A 443 -3.20 -19.36 -14.14
N GLY A 444 -2.02 -19.91 -13.90
CA GLY A 444 -1.61 -20.44 -12.59
C GLY A 444 -1.98 -21.90 -12.32
N SER A 445 -2.65 -22.60 -13.27
CA SER A 445 -3.08 -24.01 -13.12
C SER A 445 -1.99 -24.96 -12.62
N ASP A 446 -0.74 -24.71 -12.99
CA ASP A 446 0.38 -25.60 -12.73
C ASP A 446 0.99 -25.45 -11.32
N TRP A 447 0.74 -24.32 -10.65
CA TRP A 447 1.40 -23.98 -9.39
C TRP A 447 0.48 -23.44 -8.29
N MET A 448 -0.72 -22.93 -8.62
CA MET A 448 -1.74 -22.51 -7.66
C MET A 448 -2.48 -23.71 -7.06
N THR A 449 -1.76 -24.51 -6.28
CA THR A 449 -2.37 -25.54 -5.45
C THR A 449 -1.84 -25.44 -4.03
N PRO A 450 -2.71 -25.36 -3.00
CA PRO A 450 -2.27 -25.28 -1.62
C PRO A 450 -1.71 -26.63 -1.14
N GLU A 451 -0.90 -26.61 -0.07
CA GLU A 451 -0.78 -27.80 0.77
C GLU A 451 -2.14 -28.13 1.40
N SER A 452 -2.47 -29.41 1.51
CA SER A 452 -3.70 -29.86 2.14
C SER A 452 -3.62 -29.58 3.65
N ASP A 453 -4.02 -28.38 4.07
CA ASP A 453 -4.40 -28.12 5.45
C ASP A 453 -5.94 -28.00 5.53
N PRO A 454 -6.66 -28.99 6.08
CA PRO A 454 -8.12 -29.03 6.05
C PRO A 454 -8.83 -28.10 7.05
N GLU A 455 -8.11 -27.31 7.85
CA GLU A 455 -8.67 -26.64 9.05
C GLU A 455 -8.60 -25.10 9.10
N GLU A 456 -8.54 -24.38 7.98
CA GLU A 456 -8.72 -22.92 8.02
C GLU A 456 -9.98 -22.47 7.27
N GLY A 457 -11.12 -22.53 7.96
CA GLY A 457 -12.27 -21.68 7.65
C GLY A 457 -11.86 -20.20 7.75
N GLU A 458 -12.47 -19.35 6.91
CA GLU A 458 -12.26 -17.90 6.77
C GLU A 458 -11.08 -17.33 7.56
N GLU A 459 -9.97 -17.04 6.86
CA GLU A 459 -8.74 -16.46 7.41
C GLU A 459 -9.05 -15.26 8.31
N ASN A 460 -9.24 -15.52 9.61
CA ASN A 460 -9.21 -14.50 10.62
C ASN A 460 -7.73 -14.12 10.76
N PHE A 461 -7.35 -13.02 10.12
CA PHE A 461 -6.24 -12.17 10.54
C PHE A 461 -6.13 -12.27 12.06
N ARG A 462 -4.97 -12.61 12.65
CA ARG A 462 -4.88 -12.90 14.10
C ARG A 462 -5.49 -11.75 14.92
N GLY A 463 -6.73 -11.92 15.37
CA GLY A 463 -7.54 -10.93 16.09
C GLY A 463 -8.41 -9.96 15.25
N TRP A 464 -8.79 -10.28 14.01
CA TRP A 464 -9.78 -9.50 13.26
C TRP A 464 -10.90 -10.41 12.76
N ASN A 465 -12.15 -9.99 12.95
CA ASN A 465 -13.33 -10.65 12.41
C ASN A 465 -13.85 -9.83 11.21
N GLU A 466 -13.62 -10.36 10.00
CA GLU A 466 -14.01 -9.75 8.71
C GLU A 466 -15.51 -9.46 8.60
N GLU A 467 -16.37 -10.26 9.24
CA GLU A 467 -17.83 -10.13 9.15
C GLU A 467 -18.39 -8.94 9.94
N ASN A 468 -17.65 -8.43 10.93
CA ASN A 468 -18.16 -7.43 11.87
C ASN A 468 -17.33 -6.14 11.99
N GLY A 469 -16.23 -6.01 11.23
CA GLY A 469 -15.36 -4.82 11.26
C GLY A 469 -14.78 -4.51 12.65
N ARG A 470 -14.73 -5.51 13.55
CA ARG A 470 -14.21 -5.36 14.92
C ARG A 470 -12.79 -5.89 15.00
N ASP A 471 -11.90 -4.97 15.35
CA ASP A 471 -10.52 -5.24 15.72
C ASP A 471 -10.44 -5.77 17.17
N THR A 472 -9.96 -6.99 17.35
CA THR A 472 -9.57 -7.57 18.65
C THR A 472 -8.04 -7.60 18.83
N THR A 473 -7.24 -7.02 17.91
CA THR A 473 -5.77 -7.08 17.84
C THR A 473 -5.00 -6.12 18.76
N LYS A 474 -5.63 -5.53 19.80
CA LYS A 474 -4.83 -4.82 20.83
C LYS A 474 -3.70 -5.69 21.40
N GLU A 475 -3.79 -7.01 21.28
CA GLU A 475 -2.82 -8.01 21.75
C GLU A 475 -1.81 -8.51 20.69
N GLY A 476 -1.75 -7.94 19.48
CA GLY A 476 -0.89 -8.45 18.39
C GLY A 476 -0.05 -7.41 17.63
N LEU A 477 -0.26 -6.10 17.86
CA LEU A 477 0.59 -5.08 17.25
C LEU A 477 1.99 -5.10 17.91
N PRO A 478 3.09 -5.14 17.14
CA PRO A 478 4.44 -5.02 17.67
C PRO A 478 4.58 -3.83 18.63
N ASP A 479 5.42 -3.93 19.66
CA ASP A 479 5.57 -2.89 20.71
C ASP A 479 5.86 -1.47 20.18
N TRP A 480 6.37 -1.35 18.96
CA TRP A 480 6.67 -0.08 18.28
C TRP A 480 5.52 0.48 17.43
N LEU A 481 4.44 -0.29 17.26
CA LEU A 481 3.15 0.10 16.65
C LEU A 481 2.10 0.44 17.72
N GLN A 482 2.34 0.04 18.97
CA GLN A 482 1.53 0.44 20.12
C GLN A 482 1.83 1.92 20.43
N PRO A 483 0.82 2.79 20.63
CA PRO A 483 1.09 4.15 21.11
C PRO A 483 1.78 4.07 22.49
N PRO A 484 2.70 5.01 22.80
CA PRO A 484 3.42 5.02 24.07
C PRO A 484 2.52 5.17 25.31
#